data_AF-A0A089JYD9-F1
#
_entry.id   AF-A0A089JYD9-F1
#
_cell.length_a   1.000
_cell.length_b   1.000
_cell.length_c   1.000
_cell.angle_alpha   90.00
_cell.angle_beta   90.00
_cell.angle_gamma   90.00
#
_symmetry.space_group_name_H-M   'P 1'
#
loop_
_entity.id
_entity.type
_entity.pdbx_description
1 polymer ?
#
loop_
_entity_poly.entity_id
_entity_poly.type
_entity_poly.pdbx_seq_one_letter_code
_entity_poly.pdbx_strand_id
1 'polypeptide(L)'
;MAGPARIAAICGIYTAHLAVSAGIAAICGIYTAHLAVPARIATICGIYTAHLAVPAGFATICGIYTAHLAVPAGFGTICGIYTALLALLAEFATIWGIYTPLFALLAEFATIWGIYTPLFARLAEFATIWGIYTPLFARLAEFATIWGIYTPLFAQLAKLEAI
;
A
#
# COMPACT_ATOMS: atom_id res chain seq x y z
N MET A 1 -8.08 -25.90 -17.52
CA MET A 1 -7.70 -24.81 -16.59
C MET A 1 -7.92 -25.34 -15.17
N ALA A 2 -6.87 -25.46 -14.36
CA ALA A 2 -7.05 -25.75 -12.94
C ALA A 2 -7.68 -24.52 -12.27
N GLY A 3 -8.73 -24.72 -11.49
CA GLY A 3 -9.35 -23.64 -10.72
C GLY A 3 -8.39 -23.06 -9.68
N PRO A 4 -8.66 -21.85 -9.17
CA PRO A 4 -7.85 -21.26 -8.09
C PRO A 4 -7.81 -22.19 -6.89
N ALA A 5 -6.64 -22.31 -6.25
CA ALA A 5 -6.50 -23.10 -5.04
C ALA A 5 -7.43 -22.54 -3.96
N ARG A 6 -8.06 -23.40 -3.15
CA ARG A 6 -8.87 -22.88 -2.03
C ARG A 6 -7.99 -22.13 -1.02
N ILE A 7 -6.82 -22.70 -0.72
CA ILE A 7 -5.82 -22.16 0.21
C ILE A 7 -4.43 -22.40 -0.39
N ALA A 8 -3.56 -21.40 -0.32
CA ALA A 8 -2.15 -21.50 -0.64
C ALA A 8 -1.31 -20.95 0.51
N ALA A 9 -0.36 -21.75 1.00
CA ALA A 9 0.62 -21.34 2.00
C ALA A 9 2.02 -21.62 1.45
N ILE A 10 2.84 -20.59 1.28
CA ILE A 10 4.15 -20.70 0.63
C ILE A 10 5.19 -19.95 1.44
N CYS A 11 6.31 -20.61 1.72
CA CYS A 11 7.46 -19.99 2.35
C CYS A 11 8.72 -20.29 1.54
N GLY A 12 9.55 -19.28 1.31
CA GLY A 12 10.74 -19.40 0.48
C GLY A 12 11.86 -18.45 0.86
N ILE A 13 13.10 -18.87 0.63
CA ILE A 13 14.27 -18.01 0.82
C ILE A 13 14.51 -17.20 -0.45
N TYR A 14 14.57 -17.86 -1.61
CA TYR A 14 14.76 -17.23 -2.91
C TYR A 14 13.61 -17.60 -3.84
N THR A 15 12.85 -16.59 -4.23
CA THR A 15 11.72 -16.71 -5.14
C THR A 15 11.92 -15.75 -6.30
N ALA A 16 12.38 -16.27 -7.44
CA ALA A 16 12.56 -15.43 -8.62
C ALA A 16 11.21 -14.95 -9.18
N HIS A 17 10.27 -15.88 -9.38
CA HIS A 17 8.95 -15.58 -9.89
C HIS A 17 7.93 -16.52 -9.25
N LEU A 18 6.86 -15.95 -8.69
CA LEU A 18 5.77 -16.71 -8.10
C LEU A 18 4.43 -16.06 -8.46
N ALA A 19 3.55 -16.86 -9.04
CA ALA A 19 2.17 -16.47 -9.33
C ALA A 19 1.22 -17.45 -8.62
N VAL A 20 0.35 -16.93 -7.77
CA VAL A 20 -0.54 -17.73 -6.92
C VAL A 20 -1.96 -17.19 -7.05
N SER A 21 -2.87 -18.00 -7.57
CA SER A 21 -4.29 -17.70 -7.53
C SER A 21 -4.97 -18.59 -6.49
N ALA A 22 -5.51 -17.98 -5.43
CA ALA A 22 -6.15 -18.72 -4.35
C ALA A 22 -7.31 -17.97 -3.70
N GLY A 23 -8.24 -18.68 -3.07
CA GLY A 23 -9.22 -18.05 -2.18
C GLY A 23 -8.53 -17.36 -1.01
N ILE A 24 -7.64 -18.08 -0.33
CA ILE A 24 -6.81 -17.57 0.77
C ILE A 24 -5.33 -17.82 0.43
N ALA A 25 -4.51 -16.79 0.47
CA ALA A 25 -3.07 -16.87 0.25
C ALA A 25 -2.29 -16.34 1.45
N ALA A 26 -1.34 -17.14 1.94
CA ALA A 26 -0.36 -16.75 2.94
C ALA A 26 1.05 -16.99 2.38
N ILE A 27 1.84 -15.94 2.19
CA ILE A 27 3.16 -16.03 1.55
C ILE A 27 4.22 -15.37 2.44
N CYS A 28 5.28 -16.12 2.74
CA CYS A 28 6.43 -15.62 3.49
C CYS A 28 7.72 -15.75 2.65
N GLY A 29 8.54 -14.69 2.59
CA GLY A 29 9.71 -14.67 1.72
C GLY A 29 10.87 -13.83 2.25
N ILE A 30 12.11 -14.27 2.00
CA ILE A 30 13.30 -13.43 2.25
C ILE A 30 13.61 -12.60 1.00
N TYR A 31 13.93 -13.24 -0.11
CA TYR A 31 14.23 -12.59 -1.39
C TYR A 31 13.20 -13.00 -2.43
N THR A 32 12.33 -12.06 -2.80
CA THR A 32 11.29 -12.27 -3.80
C THR A 32 11.44 -11.23 -4.91
N ALA A 33 11.82 -11.66 -6.11
CA ALA A 33 11.95 -10.71 -7.21
C ALA A 33 10.58 -10.30 -7.76
N HIS A 34 9.71 -11.27 -8.07
CA HIS A 34 8.37 -10.99 -8.60
C HIS A 34 7.32 -11.89 -7.97
N LEU A 35 6.28 -11.27 -7.42
CA LEU A 35 5.16 -11.96 -6.80
C LEU A 35 3.82 -11.38 -7.27
N ALA A 36 2.96 -12.23 -7.82
CA ALA A 36 1.61 -11.89 -8.23
C ALA A 36 0.60 -12.78 -7.51
N VAL A 37 -0.30 -12.18 -6.73
CA VAL A 37 -1.24 -12.91 -5.86
C VAL A 37 -2.67 -12.40 -6.01
N PRO A 38 -3.42 -12.87 -7.03
CA PRO A 38 -4.86 -12.71 -7.05
C PRO A 38 -5.51 -13.59 -5.97
N ALA A 39 -6.13 -12.99 -4.96
CA ALA A 39 -6.80 -13.74 -3.91
C ALA A 39 -8.04 -13.06 -3.35
N ARG A 40 -8.92 -13.78 -2.65
CA ARG A 40 -9.95 -13.10 -1.85
C ARG A 40 -9.34 -12.49 -0.59
N ILE A 41 -8.44 -13.24 0.05
CA ILE A 41 -7.69 -12.83 1.24
C ILE A 41 -6.22 -13.13 0.98
N ALA A 42 -5.36 -12.13 1.11
CA ALA A 42 -3.91 -12.25 0.96
C ALA A 42 -3.18 -11.71 2.20
N THR A 43 -2.29 -12.52 2.77
CA THR A 43 -1.34 -12.10 3.80
C THR A 43 0.08 -12.37 3.30
N ILE A 44 0.90 -11.33 3.18
CA ILE A 44 2.24 -11.43 2.59
C ILE A 44 3.26 -10.78 3.52
N CYS A 45 4.31 -11.53 3.87
CA CYS A 45 5.43 -11.05 4.66
C CYS A 45 6.74 -11.23 3.88
N GLY A 46 7.50 -10.14 3.68
CA GLY A 46 8.72 -10.15 2.85
C GLY A 46 9.86 -9.33 3.44
N ILE A 47 11.11 -9.80 3.36
CA ILE A 47 12.26 -8.95 3.69
C ILE A 47 12.64 -8.07 2.50
N TYR A 48 13.00 -8.68 1.37
CA TYR A 48 13.35 -8.02 0.12
C TYR A 48 12.39 -8.45 -0.97
N THR A 49 11.51 -7.54 -1.40
CA THR A 49 10.55 -7.78 -2.47
C THR A 49 10.73 -6.73 -3.55
N ALA A 50 11.13 -7.14 -4.76
CA ALA A 50 11.31 -6.16 -5.84
C ALA A 50 9.96 -5.73 -6.42
N HIS A 51 9.12 -6.67 -6.85
CA HIS A 51 7.80 -6.38 -7.41
C HIS A 51 6.73 -7.25 -6.78
N LEU A 52 5.70 -6.61 -6.24
CA LEU A 52 4.55 -7.24 -5.61
C LEU A 52 3.25 -6.67 -6.16
N ALA A 53 2.43 -7.53 -6.75
CA ALA A 53 1.09 -7.20 -7.25
C ALA A 53 0.04 -8.09 -6.56
N VAL A 54 -0.88 -7.46 -5.83
CA VAL A 54 -1.86 -8.17 -4.98
C VAL A 54 -3.27 -7.65 -5.21
N PRO A 55 -3.98 -8.13 -6.25
CA PRO A 55 -5.41 -7.92 -6.36
C PRO A 55 -6.14 -8.78 -5.32
N ALA A 56 -6.75 -8.17 -4.31
CA ALA A 56 -7.49 -8.94 -3.31
C ALA A 56 -8.67 -8.25 -2.65
N GLY A 57 -9.67 -9.01 -2.18
CA GLY A 57 -10.72 -8.40 -1.34
C GLY A 57 -10.15 -7.80 -0.05
N PHE A 58 -9.28 -8.56 0.61
CA PHE A 58 -8.53 -8.16 1.79
C PHE A 58 -7.04 -8.45 1.57
N ALA A 59 -6.19 -7.44 1.74
CA ALA A 59 -4.75 -7.56 1.61
C ALA A 59 -4.04 -7.03 2.85
N THR A 60 -3.19 -7.85 3.46
CA THR A 60 -2.27 -7.46 4.53
C THR A 60 -0.85 -7.75 4.08
N ILE A 61 -0.03 -6.71 4.01
CA ILE A 61 1.34 -6.80 3.48
C ILE A 61 2.30 -6.18 4.47
N CYS A 62 3.27 -6.98 4.92
CA CYS A 62 4.36 -6.53 5.79
C CYS A 62 5.69 -6.72 5.08
N GLY A 63 6.53 -5.69 5.01
CA GLY A 63 7.87 -5.88 4.50
C GLY A 63 8.92 -4.86 4.91
N ILE A 64 10.19 -5.24 4.77
CA ILE A 64 11.31 -4.38 5.12
C ILE A 64 11.70 -3.52 3.93
N TYR A 65 12.04 -4.15 2.81
CA TYR A 65 12.43 -3.49 1.55
C TYR A 65 11.50 -3.96 0.44
N THR A 66 10.61 -3.08 0.02
CA THR A 66 9.73 -3.31 -1.14
C THR A 66 10.00 -2.25 -2.19
N ALA A 67 10.45 -2.63 -3.38
CA ALA A 67 10.73 -1.63 -4.40
C ALA A 67 9.43 -1.14 -5.06
N HIS A 68 8.59 -2.05 -5.56
CA HIS A 68 7.33 -1.74 -6.20
C HIS A 68 6.19 -2.57 -5.60
N LEU A 69 5.18 -1.87 -5.10
CA LEU A 69 3.99 -2.46 -4.51
C LEU A 69 2.73 -1.90 -5.18
N ALA A 70 1.93 -2.79 -5.77
CA ALA A 70 0.64 -2.47 -6.38
C ALA A 70 -0.46 -3.33 -5.75
N VAL A 71 -1.43 -2.68 -5.11
CA VAL A 71 -2.49 -3.38 -4.37
C VAL A 71 -3.84 -2.78 -4.72
N PRO A 72 -4.59 -3.42 -5.63
CA PRO A 72 -6.03 -3.20 -5.74
C PRO A 72 -6.75 -4.05 -4.69
N ALA A 73 -7.41 -3.42 -3.70
CA ALA A 73 -8.16 -4.16 -2.70
C ALA A 73 -9.45 -3.49 -2.23
N GLY A 74 -10.36 -4.23 -1.61
CA GLY A 74 -11.43 -3.58 -0.83
C GLY A 74 -10.84 -2.98 0.44
N PHE A 75 -10.10 -3.82 1.19
CA PHE A 75 -9.39 -3.45 2.40
C PHE A 75 -7.89 -3.73 2.23
N GLY A 76 -7.06 -2.70 2.34
CA GLY A 76 -5.62 -2.77 2.22
C GLY A 76 -4.90 -2.30 3.47
N THR A 77 -4.09 -3.17 4.06
CA THR A 77 -3.19 -2.86 5.17
C THR A 77 -1.75 -3.09 4.76
N ILE A 78 -0.91 -2.05 4.85
CA ILE A 78 0.49 -2.11 4.44
C ILE A 78 1.38 -1.61 5.57
N CYS A 79 2.36 -2.43 5.96
CA CYS A 79 3.37 -2.11 6.96
C CYS A 79 4.75 -2.26 6.34
N GLY A 80 5.49 -1.16 6.22
CA GLY A 80 6.75 -1.09 5.47
C GLY A 80 7.84 -0.29 6.18
N ILE A 81 9.09 -0.75 6.12
CA ILE A 81 10.23 0.11 6.50
C ILE A 81 10.63 0.98 5.31
N TYR A 82 10.96 0.37 4.18
CA TYR A 82 11.35 1.03 2.95
C TYR A 82 10.48 0.53 1.80
N THR A 83 9.53 1.36 1.37
CA THR A 83 8.65 1.04 0.23
C THR A 83 8.81 2.11 -0.84
N ALA A 84 9.64 1.85 -1.85
CA ALA A 84 10.07 2.91 -2.78
C ALA A 84 8.90 3.47 -3.58
N LEU A 85 8.12 2.59 -4.21
CA LEU A 85 6.94 2.93 -4.99
C LEU A 85 5.75 2.14 -4.48
N LEU A 86 4.75 2.86 -3.98
CA LEU A 86 3.50 2.29 -3.49
C LEU A 86 2.32 2.88 -4.27
N ALA A 87 1.56 2.00 -4.92
CA ALA A 87 0.25 2.26 -5.49
C ALA A 87 -0.80 1.40 -4.77
N LEU A 88 -1.64 2.04 -3.96
CA LEU A 88 -2.76 1.40 -3.28
C LEU A 88 -4.07 1.98 -3.83
N LEU A 89 -4.93 1.09 -4.33
CA LEU A 89 -6.30 1.40 -4.69
C LEU A 89 -7.18 0.60 -3.75
N ALA A 90 -7.83 1.25 -2.78
CA ALA A 90 -8.71 0.55 -1.87
C ALA A 90 -9.87 1.36 -1.32
N GLU A 91 -11.00 0.74 -0.99
CA GLU A 91 -12.08 1.43 -0.28
C GLU A 91 -11.56 1.92 1.10
N PHE A 92 -10.92 1.00 1.82
CA PHE A 92 -10.30 1.28 3.12
C PHE A 92 -8.80 0.97 3.06
N ALA A 93 -7.99 2.00 3.34
CA ALA A 93 -6.54 1.91 3.35
C ALA A 93 -5.96 2.25 4.71
N THR A 94 -5.09 1.37 5.22
CA THR A 94 -4.26 1.64 6.39
C THR A 94 -2.79 1.41 6.04
N ILE A 95 -1.95 2.43 6.25
CA ILE A 95 -0.55 2.37 5.85
C ILE A 95 0.33 2.84 7.00
N TRP A 96 1.33 2.04 7.30
CA TRP A 96 2.38 2.33 8.27
C TRP A 96 3.73 2.23 7.57
N GLY A 97 4.47 3.33 7.47
CA GLY A 97 5.67 3.42 6.64
C GLY A 97 6.78 4.26 7.25
N ILE A 98 8.02 3.76 7.35
CA ILE A 98 9.13 4.61 7.79
C ILE A 98 9.62 5.50 6.63
N TYR A 99 9.95 4.91 5.49
CA TYR A 99 10.45 5.60 4.31
C TYR A 99 9.66 5.13 3.07
N THR A 100 8.74 5.97 2.62
CA THR A 100 7.87 5.67 1.46
C THR A 100 7.90 6.86 0.51
N PRO A 101 8.93 6.96 -0.35
CA PRO A 101 9.23 8.19 -1.05
C PRO A 101 8.23 8.54 -2.14
N LEU A 102 7.71 7.56 -2.88
CA LEU A 102 6.74 7.79 -3.94
C LEU A 102 5.47 7.00 -3.66
N PHE A 103 4.41 7.75 -3.34
CA PHE A 103 3.18 7.19 -2.84
C PHE A 103 1.97 7.72 -3.62
N ALA A 104 1.21 6.81 -4.21
CA ALA A 104 -0.08 7.07 -4.84
C ALA A 104 -1.17 6.28 -4.12
N LEU A 105 -2.17 6.99 -3.59
CA LEU A 105 -3.34 6.38 -2.95
C LEU A 105 -4.62 6.92 -3.52
N LEU A 106 -5.44 5.99 -3.99
CA LEU A 106 -6.84 6.24 -4.26
C LEU A 106 -7.64 5.41 -3.26
N ALA A 107 -8.28 6.08 -2.30
CA ALA A 107 -9.12 5.39 -1.33
C ALA A 107 -10.27 6.22 -0.83
N GLU A 108 -11.40 5.60 -0.46
CA GLU A 108 -12.50 6.35 0.16
C GLU A 108 -12.10 6.82 1.56
N PHE A 109 -11.56 5.87 2.35
CA PHE A 109 -11.05 6.11 3.69
C PHE A 109 -9.58 5.73 3.79
N ALA A 110 -8.74 6.66 4.26
CA ALA A 110 -7.31 6.46 4.39
C ALA A 110 -6.77 6.84 5.77
N THR A 111 -6.06 5.92 6.41
CA THR A 111 -5.24 6.23 7.60
C THR A 111 -3.77 5.96 7.29
N ILE A 112 -2.91 6.95 7.51
CA ILE A 112 -1.51 6.87 7.12
C ILE A 112 -0.64 7.37 8.26
N TRP A 113 0.32 6.54 8.65
CA TRP A 113 1.33 6.87 9.64
C TRP A 113 2.70 6.69 9.00
N GLY A 114 3.48 7.75 8.91
CA GLY A 114 4.84 7.59 8.39
C GLY A 114 5.85 8.65 8.77
N ILE A 115 7.12 8.28 8.75
CA ILE A 115 8.20 9.17 9.20
C ILE A 115 8.70 10.05 8.06
N TYR A 116 9.05 9.44 6.92
CA TYR A 116 9.53 10.10 5.71
C TYR A 116 8.67 9.70 4.51
N THR A 117 7.78 10.61 4.10
CA THR A 117 6.88 10.43 2.94
C THR A 117 6.99 11.63 1.99
N PRO A 118 8.10 11.76 1.25
CA PRO A 118 8.42 12.98 0.52
C PRO A 118 7.52 13.36 -0.65
N LEU A 119 6.98 12.40 -1.40
CA LEU A 119 6.12 12.68 -2.54
C LEU A 119 4.83 11.86 -2.46
N PHE A 120 3.75 12.58 -2.15
CA PHE A 120 2.46 11.98 -1.82
C PHE A 120 1.36 12.56 -2.70
N ALA A 121 0.75 11.70 -3.53
CA ALA A 121 -0.46 12.02 -4.29
C ALA A 121 -1.62 11.20 -3.75
N ARG A 122 -2.66 11.88 -3.26
CA ARG A 122 -3.86 11.22 -2.73
C ARG A 122 -5.14 11.82 -3.26
N LEU A 123 -6.01 10.92 -3.68
CA LEU A 123 -7.43 11.14 -3.84
C LEU A 123 -8.14 10.30 -2.80
N ALA A 124 -8.66 10.95 -1.75
CA ALA A 124 -9.47 10.26 -0.76
C ALA A 124 -10.53 11.14 -0.15
N GLU A 125 -11.75 10.62 0.02
CA GLU A 125 -12.85 11.40 0.61
C GLU A 125 -12.53 11.78 2.04
N PHE A 126 -12.13 10.80 2.85
CA PHE A 126 -11.76 10.96 4.25
C PHE A 126 -10.36 10.45 4.51
N ALA A 127 -9.56 11.24 5.24
CA ALA A 127 -8.27 10.73 5.65
C ALA A 127 -7.66 11.33 6.90
N THR A 128 -6.91 10.49 7.59
CA THR A 128 -6.05 10.87 8.71
C THR A 128 -4.59 10.61 8.33
N ILE A 129 -3.74 11.61 8.50
CA ILE A 129 -2.30 11.48 8.25
C ILE A 129 -1.55 11.92 9.49
N TRP A 130 -0.62 11.07 9.90
CA TRP A 130 0.41 11.39 10.85
C TRP A 130 1.78 11.23 10.21
N GLY A 131 2.59 12.28 10.19
CA GLY A 131 3.97 12.09 9.78
C GLY A 131 4.95 13.19 10.11
N ILE A 132 6.24 12.82 10.18
CA ILE A 132 7.28 13.74 10.66
C ILE A 132 7.80 14.62 9.52
N TYR A 133 8.16 14.02 8.37
CA TYR A 133 8.69 14.69 7.19
C TYR A 133 7.87 14.35 5.94
N THR A 134 7.04 15.31 5.52
CA THR A 134 6.14 15.17 4.36
C THR A 134 6.32 16.35 3.40
N PRO A 135 7.46 16.46 2.70
CA PRO A 135 7.82 17.68 1.97
C PRO A 135 6.95 18.10 0.79
N LEU A 136 6.38 17.16 0.01
CA LEU A 136 5.56 17.50 -1.15
C LEU A 136 4.26 16.70 -1.18
N PHE A 137 3.17 17.40 -0.92
CA PHE A 137 1.87 16.81 -0.70
C PHE A 137 0.82 17.39 -1.65
N ALA A 138 0.26 16.54 -2.52
CA ALA A 138 -0.86 16.87 -3.40
C ALA A 138 -2.12 16.11 -2.96
N ARG A 139 -3.15 16.86 -2.54
CA ARG A 139 -4.39 16.32 -1.99
C ARG A 139 -5.63 16.81 -2.72
N LEU A 140 -6.45 15.84 -3.12
CA LEU A 140 -7.86 16.02 -3.38
C LEU A 140 -8.63 15.18 -2.35
N ALA A 141 -9.21 15.85 -1.37
CA ALA A 141 -9.99 15.22 -0.31
C ALA A 141 -11.07 16.15 0.19
N GLU A 142 -12.23 15.59 0.52
CA GLU A 142 -13.33 16.35 1.09
C GLU A 142 -13.02 16.69 2.56
N PHE A 143 -12.53 15.71 3.32
CA PHE A 143 -12.18 15.89 4.73
C PHE A 143 -10.84 15.24 5.05
N ALA A 144 -9.94 15.99 5.69
CA ALA A 144 -8.73 15.37 6.22
C ALA A 144 -8.05 16.09 7.38
N THR A 145 -7.58 15.28 8.32
CA THR A 145 -6.75 15.68 9.45
C THR A 145 -5.30 15.32 9.16
N ILE A 146 -4.39 16.26 9.40
CA ILE A 146 -2.96 16.09 9.19
C ILE A 146 -2.25 16.57 10.45
N TRP A 147 -1.43 15.71 11.05
CA TRP A 147 -0.53 16.09 12.13
C TRP A 147 0.91 15.77 11.70
N GLY A 148 1.77 16.78 11.67
CA GLY A 148 3.15 16.60 11.28
C GLY A 148 4.08 17.76 11.61
N ILE A 149 5.38 17.48 11.66
CA ILE A 149 6.40 18.40 12.16
C ILE A 149 7.00 19.24 11.01
N TYR A 150 7.32 18.62 9.88
CA TYR A 150 7.93 19.27 8.72
C TYR A 150 7.14 19.00 7.43
N THR A 151 6.30 19.99 7.06
CA THR A 151 5.43 19.96 5.86
C THR A 151 5.66 21.20 4.99
N PRO A 152 6.81 21.33 4.30
CA PRO A 152 7.23 22.56 3.62
C PRO A 152 6.40 22.98 2.39
N LEU A 153 5.74 22.06 1.66
CA LEU A 153 4.94 22.42 0.47
C LEU A 153 3.64 21.60 0.37
N PHE A 154 2.52 22.31 0.38
CA PHE A 154 1.18 21.74 0.43
C PHE A 154 0.31 22.31 -0.69
N ALA A 155 -0.18 21.44 -1.58
CA ALA A 155 -1.15 21.78 -2.62
C ALA A 155 -2.48 21.06 -2.34
N GLN A 156 -3.51 21.85 -2.04
CA GLN A 156 -4.87 21.35 -1.82
C GLN A 156 -5.80 21.87 -2.91
N LEU A 157 -6.48 20.95 -3.58
CA LEU A 157 -7.65 21.25 -4.38
C LEU A 157 -8.86 20.72 -3.62
N ALA A 158 -9.72 21.60 -3.15
CA ALA A 158 -11.03 21.23 -2.61
C ALA A 158 -12.07 21.41 -3.73
N LYS A 159 -13.04 20.49 -3.84
CA LYS A 159 -14.18 20.69 -4.74
C LYS A 159 -14.92 21.96 -4.31
N LEU A 160 -15.01 22.94 -5.20
CA LEU A 160 -15.88 24.10 -5.03
C LEU A 160 -17.28 23.65 -5.44
N GLU A 161 -18.09 23.18 -4.50
CA GLU A 161 -19.52 23.03 -4.77
C GLU A 161 -20.13 24.43 -4.86
N ALA A 162 -20.46 24.86 -6.08
CA ALA A 162 -21.26 26.06 -6.29
C ALA A 162 -22.69 25.75 -5.84
N ILE A 163 -23.17 26.53 -4.85
CA ILE A 163 -24.56 26.52 -4.35
C ILE A 163 -25.50 27.04 -5.43
#